data_AF-A0A914ZRB4-F1
#
_entry.id   AF-A0A914ZRB4-F1
#
_cell.length_a   1.000
_cell.length_b   1.000
_cell.length_c   1.000
_cell.angle_alpha   90.00
_cell.angle_beta   90.00
_cell.angle_gamma   90.00
#
_symmetry.space_group_name_H-M   'P 1'
#
loop_
_entity.id
_entity.type
_entity.pdbx_description
1 polymer ?
#
loop_
_entity_poly.entity_id
_entity_poly.type
_entity_poly.pdbx_seq_one_letter_code
_entity_poly.pdbx_strand_id
1 'polypeptide(L)'
;MIPAYLIYCHYQKKKKYSVMDSTANNEFSYLTSLINDRETFGLQGVAAKRFLQDEETSDECFINGKLSLVEKANGVMIEWCPVEEDGWVLTNGDDVDTSLSRSPESADSHRENNSMKFSVDIKDLRSFQCVEPKKGCPWIRFISKDGSGYIPLYFRQGGISSFIEYLQRYASLKRSAREANLVLFTDERIEALEQSVSILNLNSDFFSRVVAQPYATAMTG
;
A
#
# COMPACT_ATOMS: atom_id res chain seq x y z
N MET A 1 66.92 0.02 0.96
CA MET A 1 66.42 0.58 2.23
C MET A 1 65.45 1.71 1.90
N ILE A 2 64.17 1.57 2.20
CA ILE A 2 63.18 2.62 1.92
C ILE A 2 63.26 3.65 3.05
N PRO A 3 63.50 4.95 2.75
CA PRO A 3 63.57 6.00 3.78
C PRO A 3 62.28 6.04 4.62
N ALA A 4 62.41 6.03 5.95
CA ALA A 4 61.30 6.01 6.89
C ALA A 4 60.27 7.15 6.67
N TYR A 5 60.70 8.25 6.06
CA TYR A 5 59.85 9.36 5.67
C TYR A 5 58.78 8.98 4.63
N LEU A 6 59.10 8.12 3.66
CA LEU A 6 58.13 7.67 2.64
C LEU A 6 57.03 6.80 3.24
N ILE A 7 57.35 6.00 4.26
CA ILE A 7 56.39 5.17 5.00
C ILE A 7 55.42 6.08 5.79
N TYR A 8 55.95 7.13 6.42
CA TYR A 8 55.15 8.09 7.18
C TYR A 8 54.17 8.87 6.27
N CYS A 9 54.62 9.34 5.11
CA CYS A 9 53.75 10.02 4.15
C CYS A 9 52.63 9.12 3.62
N HIS A 10 52.92 7.83 3.38
CA HIS A 10 51.92 6.87 2.91
C HIS A 10 50.89 6.51 4.00
N TYR A 11 51.31 6.47 5.27
CA TYR A 11 50.43 6.27 6.42
C TYR A 11 49.51 7.49 6.65
N GLN A 12 50.05 8.70 6.56
CA GLN A 12 49.27 9.95 6.64
C GLN A 12 48.22 10.05 5.53
N LYS A 13 48.54 9.61 4.31
CA LYS A 13 47.58 9.55 3.19
C LYS A 13 46.45 8.54 3.46
N LYS A 14 46.77 7.33 3.94
CA LYS A 14 45.73 6.34 4.32
C LYS A 14 44.83 6.83 5.45
N LYS A 15 45.37 7.56 6.44
CA LYS A 15 44.57 8.12 7.53
C LYS A 15 43.63 9.24 7.05
N LYS A 16 44.06 10.07 6.09
CA LYS A 16 43.19 11.10 5.48
C LYS A 16 42.08 10.52 4.59
N TYR A 17 42.37 9.46 3.82
CA TYR A 17 41.33 8.76 3.05
C TYR A 17 40.35 7.99 3.95
N SER A 18 40.84 7.33 5.01
CA SER A 18 39.99 6.63 5.98
C SER A 18 39.06 7.55 6.78
N VAL A 19 39.45 8.81 7.00
CA VAL A 19 38.61 9.78 7.74
C VAL A 19 37.56 10.41 6.84
N MET A 20 37.82 10.58 5.53
CA MET A 20 36.81 11.07 4.58
C MET A 20 35.72 10.03 4.26
N ASP A 21 36.04 8.73 4.23
CA ASP A 21 35.01 7.68 4.02
C ASP A 21 34.09 7.48 5.23
N SER A 22 34.59 7.72 6.46
CA SER A 22 33.76 7.60 7.67
C SER A 22 32.75 8.73 7.84
N THR A 23 33.02 9.92 7.29
CA THR A 23 32.11 11.07 7.38
C THR A 23 31.07 11.04 6.26
N ALA A 24 31.44 10.60 5.05
CA ALA A 24 30.49 10.43 3.94
C ALA A 24 29.41 9.39 4.24
N ASN A 25 29.76 8.25 4.86
CA ASN A 25 28.78 7.24 5.25
C ASN A 25 27.84 7.71 6.38
N ASN A 26 28.31 8.62 7.23
CA ASN A 26 27.48 9.18 8.31
C ASN A 26 26.54 10.27 7.78
N GLU A 27 27.01 11.16 6.89
CA GLU A 27 26.13 12.16 6.25
C GLU A 27 25.07 11.52 5.36
N PHE A 28 25.39 10.44 4.63
CA PHE A 28 24.37 9.67 3.92
C PHE A 28 23.39 8.97 4.88
N SER A 29 23.82 8.54 6.07
CA SER A 29 22.93 7.95 7.08
C SER A 29 21.96 8.97 7.68
N TYR A 30 22.39 10.23 7.82
CA TYR A 30 21.50 11.32 8.26
C TYR A 30 20.56 11.76 7.13
N LEU A 31 21.01 11.79 5.88
CA LEU A 31 20.16 12.07 4.72
C LEU A 31 19.15 10.95 4.43
N THR A 32 19.49 9.68 4.67
CA THR A 32 18.50 8.59 4.62
C THR A 32 17.53 8.64 5.80
N SER A 33 17.95 9.10 6.99
CA SER A 33 17.02 9.35 8.12
C SER A 33 16.09 10.56 7.92
N LEU A 34 16.42 11.46 6.99
CA LEU A 34 15.54 12.57 6.58
C LEU A 34 14.43 12.12 5.62
N ILE A 35 14.53 10.91 5.06
CA ILE A 35 13.46 10.20 4.37
C ILE A 35 12.98 9.10 5.33
N ASN A 36 12.46 9.51 6.48
CA ASN A 36 11.86 8.57 7.42
C ASN A 36 10.53 8.09 6.84
N ASP A 37 10.55 6.94 6.19
CA ASP A 37 9.35 6.14 5.95
C ASP A 37 8.74 5.82 7.33
N ARG A 38 7.59 6.40 7.63
CA ARG A 38 6.90 6.24 8.92
C ARG A 38 5.68 5.35 8.73
N GLU A 39 5.73 4.15 9.28
CA GLU A 39 4.54 3.31 9.39
C GLU A 39 3.55 3.92 10.39
N THR A 40 2.39 4.34 9.91
CA THR A 40 1.33 4.95 10.72
C THR A 40 0.23 3.98 11.09
N PHE A 41 0.12 2.88 10.35
CA PHE A 41 -0.76 1.77 10.63
C PHE A 41 -0.14 0.47 10.16
N GLY A 42 -0.32 -0.61 10.92
CA GLY A 42 0.09 -1.96 10.56
C GLY A 42 -0.90 -2.97 11.09
N LEU A 43 -1.36 -3.87 10.23
CA LEU A 43 -2.30 -4.93 10.56
C LEU A 43 -1.78 -6.26 10.00
N GLN A 44 -1.48 -7.19 10.91
CA GLN A 44 -1.17 -8.58 10.57
C GLN A 44 -2.45 -9.40 10.42
N GLY A 45 -2.34 -10.58 9.81
CA GLY A 45 -3.50 -11.46 9.61
C GLY A 45 -4.40 -11.07 8.44
N VAL A 46 -3.89 -10.21 7.56
CA VAL A 46 -4.54 -9.84 6.29
C VAL A 46 -4.01 -10.76 5.21
N ALA A 47 -4.85 -11.64 4.69
CA ALA A 47 -4.44 -12.70 3.77
C ALA A 47 -4.78 -12.39 2.31
N ALA A 48 -3.97 -12.85 1.37
CA ALA A 48 -4.30 -12.85 -0.05
C ALA A 48 -4.58 -14.27 -0.54
N LYS A 49 -5.57 -14.43 -1.43
CA LYS A 49 -5.87 -15.74 -2.03
C LYS A 49 -4.88 -16.05 -3.15
N ARG A 50 -4.18 -17.19 -3.08
CA ARG A 50 -3.36 -17.71 -4.17
C ARG A 50 -4.27 -18.47 -5.14
N PHE A 51 -4.11 -18.23 -6.43
CA PHE A 51 -4.73 -19.04 -7.47
C PHE A 51 -3.70 -20.08 -7.92
N LEU A 52 -3.89 -21.34 -7.50
CA LEU A 52 -3.10 -22.47 -8.01
C LEU A 52 -3.77 -22.98 -9.30
N GLN A 53 -2.98 -23.27 -10.32
CA GLN A 53 -3.45 -23.61 -11.66
C GLN A 53 -3.83 -25.09 -11.83
N ASP A 54 -3.74 -25.91 -10.78
CA ASP A 54 -4.10 -27.32 -10.84
C ASP A 54 -5.46 -27.58 -10.16
N GLU A 55 -6.47 -27.79 -11.00
CA GLU A 55 -7.79 -28.31 -10.63
C GLU A 55 -7.66 -29.75 -10.09
N GLU A 56 -7.80 -29.97 -8.77
CA GLU A 56 -8.47 -31.17 -8.24
C GLU A 56 -8.73 -31.18 -6.71
N THR A 57 -8.17 -30.25 -5.93
CA THR A 57 -8.50 -30.11 -4.51
C THR A 57 -8.95 -28.69 -4.19
N SER A 58 -10.20 -28.55 -3.74
CA SER A 58 -10.89 -27.32 -3.36
C SER A 58 -10.31 -26.62 -2.11
N ASP A 59 -8.99 -26.64 -1.95
CA ASP A 59 -8.32 -26.00 -0.82
C ASP A 59 -7.89 -24.59 -1.26
N GLU A 60 -8.73 -23.61 -0.93
CA GLU A 60 -8.40 -22.20 -1.11
C GLU A 60 -7.15 -21.86 -0.31
N CYS A 61 -6.01 -21.75 -0.98
CA CYS A 61 -4.75 -21.43 -0.33
C CYS A 61 -4.66 -19.92 -0.08
N PHE A 62 -4.62 -19.52 1.19
CA PHE A 62 -4.46 -18.13 1.61
C PHE A 62 -3.05 -17.89 2.14
N ILE A 63 -2.41 -16.83 1.66
CA ILE A 63 -1.11 -16.37 2.15
C ILE A 63 -1.36 -15.27 3.16
N ASN A 64 -0.98 -15.49 4.43
CA ASN A 64 -1.07 -14.46 5.45
C ASN A 64 -0.06 -13.36 5.18
N GLY A 65 -0.43 -12.12 5.47
CA GLY A 65 0.40 -10.95 5.25
C GLY A 65 0.13 -9.84 6.24
N LYS A 66 0.95 -8.80 6.11
CA LYS A 66 0.84 -7.54 6.85
C LYS A 66 0.43 -6.44 5.88
N LEU A 67 -0.69 -5.80 6.18
CA LEU A 67 -1.17 -4.58 5.51
C LEU A 67 -0.70 -3.36 6.32
N SER A 68 -0.04 -2.41 5.69
CA SER A 68 0.52 -1.23 6.36
C SER A 68 0.17 0.06 5.61
N LEU A 69 0.00 1.15 6.34
CA LEU A 69 0.01 2.52 5.82
C LEU A 69 1.34 3.16 6.18
N VAL A 70 2.08 3.60 5.17
CA VAL A 70 3.43 4.15 5.33
C VAL A 70 3.48 5.54 4.74
N GLU A 71 3.73 6.55 5.59
CA GLU A 71 4.05 7.90 5.15
C GLU A 71 5.48 7.93 4.62
N LYS A 72 5.65 8.29 3.35
CA LYS A 72 6.94 8.46 2.69
C LYS A 72 7.08 9.89 2.19
N ALA A 73 8.29 10.29 1.79
CA ALA A 73 8.55 11.65 1.29
C ALA A 73 7.71 12.03 0.06
N ASN A 74 7.29 11.05 -0.75
CA ASN A 74 6.54 11.24 -1.99
C ASN A 74 5.01 11.14 -1.82
N GLY A 75 4.52 10.55 -0.74
CA GLY A 75 3.11 10.26 -0.55
C GLY A 75 2.84 9.26 0.57
N VAL A 76 1.59 8.82 0.66
CA VAL A 76 1.18 7.83 1.65
C VAL A 76 0.92 6.53 0.90
N MET A 77 1.66 5.50 1.25
CA MET A 77 1.64 4.22 0.57
C MET A 77 0.77 3.22 1.35
N ILE A 78 -0.09 2.51 0.63
CA ILE A 78 -0.72 1.28 1.10
C ILE A 78 0.18 0.13 0.66
N GLU A 79 0.72 -0.61 1.63
CA GLU A 79 1.65 -1.71 1.37
C GLU A 79 1.10 -3.01 1.93
N TRP A 80 1.11 -4.06 1.13
CA TRP A 80 0.85 -5.41 1.60
C TRP A 80 2.04 -6.30 1.28
N CYS A 81 2.56 -6.99 2.30
CA CYS A 81 3.64 -7.96 2.16
C CYS A 81 3.22 -9.30 2.77
N PRO A 82 3.55 -10.43 2.14
CA PRO A 82 3.37 -11.73 2.77
C PRO A 82 4.21 -11.81 4.05
N VAL A 83 3.65 -12.44 5.08
CA VAL A 83 4.36 -12.81 6.30
C VAL A 83 4.72 -14.27 6.12
N GLU A 84 6.02 -14.56 6.02
CA GLU A 84 6.50 -15.94 6.02
C GLU A 84 6.25 -16.50 7.42
N GLU A 85 5.43 -17.55 7.53
CA GLU A 85 5.50 -18.40 8.71
C GLU A 85 6.86 -19.10 8.63
N ASP A 86 7.71 -18.89 9.65
CA ASP A 86 9.01 -19.55 9.78
C ASP A 86 8.83 -21.08 9.76
N GLY A 87 8.83 -21.65 8.56
CA GLY A 87 8.64 -23.07 8.29
C GLY A 87 9.88 -23.89 8.63
N TRP A 88 10.36 -23.79 9.87
CA TRP A 88 11.31 -24.77 10.38
C TRP A 88 10.56 -26.07 10.65
N VAL A 89 10.54 -26.96 9.65
CA VAL A 89 10.19 -28.36 9.89
C VAL A 89 11.38 -28.97 10.60
N LEU A 90 11.27 -29.17 11.93
CA LEU A 90 12.19 -30.05 12.66
C LEU A 90 11.98 -31.47 12.12
N THR A 91 12.76 -31.85 11.11
CA THR A 91 12.94 -33.27 10.83
C THR A 91 13.80 -33.80 11.96
N ASN A 92 13.18 -34.47 12.93
CA ASN A 92 13.89 -35.29 13.91
C ASN A 92 14.50 -36.48 13.15
N GLY A 93 15.62 -36.23 12.48
CA GLY A 93 16.51 -37.25 11.98
C GLY A 93 17.65 -37.36 12.98
N ASP A 94 17.61 -38.39 13.82
CA ASP A 94 18.81 -38.95 14.42
C ASP A 94 19.72 -39.36 13.27
N ASP A 95 20.61 -38.48 12.83
CA ASP A 95 21.88 -38.84 12.21
C ASP A 95 22.78 -37.61 12.10
N VAL A 96 24.01 -37.80 12.58
CA VAL A 96 25.06 -36.80 12.65
C VAL A 96 25.56 -36.55 11.23
N ASP A 97 25.06 -35.49 10.58
CA ASP A 97 25.74 -34.72 9.53
C ASP A 97 24.83 -33.57 9.07
N THR A 98 25.00 -32.42 9.73
CA THR A 98 24.30 -31.17 9.45
C THR A 98 24.75 -30.59 8.10
N SER A 99 24.12 -31.03 7.01
CA SER A 99 24.00 -30.23 5.79
C SER A 99 22.61 -29.61 5.76
N LEU A 100 22.55 -28.27 5.90
CA LEU A 100 21.35 -27.47 5.68
C LEU A 100 20.99 -27.52 4.19
N SER A 101 20.39 -28.61 3.75
CA SER A 101 19.92 -28.77 2.39
C SER A 101 18.51 -28.21 2.29
N ARG A 102 18.42 -26.98 1.76
CA ARG A 102 17.17 -26.31 1.38
C ARG A 102 16.42 -27.19 0.38
N SER A 103 15.20 -27.61 0.70
CA SER A 103 14.35 -28.29 -0.29
C SER A 103 14.09 -27.35 -1.48
N PRO A 104 14.25 -27.80 -2.74
CA PRO A 104 14.05 -26.96 -3.91
C PRO A 104 12.61 -26.44 -4.07
N GLU A 105 11.60 -27.12 -3.50
CA GLU A 105 10.19 -26.66 -3.54
C GLU A 105 9.95 -25.39 -2.69
N SER A 106 10.76 -25.17 -1.65
CA SER A 106 10.66 -23.98 -0.81
C SER A 106 11.12 -22.73 -1.57
N ALA A 107 12.08 -22.86 -2.49
CA ALA A 107 12.65 -21.72 -3.20
C ALA A 107 11.69 -21.11 -4.24
N ASP A 108 10.87 -21.93 -4.89
CA ASP A 108 9.87 -21.45 -5.85
C ASP A 108 8.66 -20.80 -5.14
N SER A 109 8.17 -21.39 -4.05
CA SER A 109 7.11 -20.78 -3.25
C SER A 109 7.49 -19.42 -2.65
N HIS A 110 8.76 -19.21 -2.25
CA HIS A 110 9.25 -17.89 -1.82
C HIS A 110 9.22 -16.85 -2.95
N ARG A 111 9.57 -17.23 -4.18
CA ARG A 111 9.56 -16.32 -5.34
C ARG A 111 8.13 -15.93 -5.71
N GLU A 112 7.21 -16.88 -5.67
CA GLU A 112 5.79 -16.64 -5.94
C GLU A 112 5.13 -15.78 -4.86
N ASN A 113 5.46 -15.97 -3.58
CA ASN A 113 4.92 -15.13 -2.50
C ASN A 113 5.32 -13.66 -2.65
N ASN A 114 6.59 -13.42 -2.98
CA ASN A 114 7.09 -12.07 -3.15
C ASN A 114 6.50 -11.38 -4.40
N SER A 115 5.97 -12.15 -5.36
CA SER A 115 5.27 -11.60 -6.53
C SER A 115 3.92 -10.95 -6.18
N MET A 116 3.29 -11.37 -5.07
CA MET A 116 2.00 -10.84 -4.62
C MET A 116 2.15 -9.58 -3.75
N LYS A 117 3.37 -9.22 -3.35
CA LYS A 117 3.63 -7.97 -2.63
C LYS A 117 3.26 -6.78 -3.51
N PHE A 118 2.62 -5.78 -2.94
CA PHE A 118 2.38 -4.50 -3.62
C PHE A 118 2.57 -3.31 -2.69
N SER A 119 2.88 -2.16 -3.28
CA SER A 119 2.94 -0.84 -2.66
C SER A 119 2.31 0.15 -3.63
N VAL A 120 1.31 0.90 -3.19
CA VAL A 120 0.56 1.86 -4.02
C VAL A 120 0.32 3.16 -3.27
N ASP A 121 0.50 4.31 -3.93
CA ASP A 121 0.16 5.61 -3.36
C ASP A 121 -1.36 5.76 -3.31
N ILE A 122 -1.90 6.24 -2.19
CA ILE A 122 -3.33 6.58 -2.06
C ILE A 122 -3.79 7.51 -3.19
N LYS A 123 -2.91 8.39 -3.69
CA LYS A 123 -3.22 9.30 -4.81
C LYS A 123 -3.45 8.58 -6.13
N ASP A 124 -2.94 7.37 -6.31
CA ASP A 124 -3.12 6.59 -7.54
C ASP A 124 -4.39 5.74 -7.50
N LEU A 125 -5.03 5.64 -6.34
CA LEU A 125 -6.28 4.91 -6.15
C LEU A 125 -7.49 5.74 -6.56
N ARG A 126 -8.44 5.08 -7.22
CA ARG A 126 -9.75 5.63 -7.57
C ARG A 126 -10.81 5.17 -6.60
N SER A 127 -10.78 3.89 -6.25
CA SER A 127 -11.79 3.26 -5.42
C SER A 127 -11.26 1.98 -4.79
N PHE A 128 -11.96 1.46 -3.79
CA PHE A 128 -11.79 0.09 -3.34
C PHE A 128 -13.14 -0.58 -3.15
N GLN A 129 -13.19 -1.88 -3.46
CA GLN A 129 -14.31 -2.72 -3.07
C GLN A 129 -14.13 -3.14 -1.63
N CYS A 130 -15.21 -3.11 -0.85
CA CYS A 130 -15.27 -3.51 0.54
C CYS A 130 -16.51 -4.39 0.71
N VAL A 131 -16.29 -5.67 0.97
CA VAL A 131 -17.37 -6.64 1.12
C VAL A 131 -17.30 -7.27 2.50
N GLU A 132 -18.40 -7.12 3.26
CA GLU A 132 -18.58 -7.70 4.58
C GLU A 132 -19.71 -8.73 4.51
N PRO A 133 -19.41 -10.00 4.16
CA PRO A 133 -20.44 -11.02 3.99
C PRO A 133 -21.00 -11.47 5.35
N LYS A 134 -22.27 -11.89 5.40
CA LYS A 134 -22.89 -12.45 6.62
C LYS A 134 -22.22 -13.74 7.10
N LYS A 135 -21.59 -14.48 6.19
CA LYS A 135 -20.84 -15.70 6.43
C LYS A 135 -19.54 -15.61 5.63
N GLY A 136 -18.40 -15.76 6.31
CA GLY A 136 -17.07 -15.64 5.71
C GLY A 136 -16.27 -14.46 6.25
N CYS A 137 -15.08 -14.25 5.69
CA CYS A 137 -14.20 -13.14 6.09
C CYS A 137 -14.48 -11.91 5.23
N PRO A 138 -14.50 -10.70 5.82
CA PRO A 138 -14.56 -9.47 5.04
C PRO A 138 -13.30 -9.29 4.21
N TRP A 139 -13.43 -8.67 3.05
CA TRP A 139 -12.31 -8.44 2.15
C TRP A 139 -12.37 -7.09 1.44
N ILE A 140 -11.19 -6.59 1.09
CA ILE A 140 -11.02 -5.35 0.32
C ILE A 140 -10.24 -5.63 -0.96
N ARG A 141 -10.60 -4.94 -2.05
CA ARG A 141 -9.81 -4.90 -3.28
C ARG A 141 -9.63 -3.47 -3.74
N PHE A 142 -8.38 -3.00 -3.84
CA PHE A 142 -8.07 -1.67 -4.34
C PHE A 142 -8.16 -1.61 -5.87
N ILE A 143 -8.59 -0.46 -6.39
CA ILE A 143 -8.74 -0.16 -7.82
C ILE A 143 -8.09 1.19 -8.09
N SER A 144 -7.10 1.18 -8.97
CA SER A 144 -6.34 2.35 -9.40
C SER A 144 -7.12 3.23 -10.39
N LYS A 145 -6.63 4.45 -10.60
CA LYS A 145 -7.19 5.42 -11.55
C LYS A 145 -7.12 4.98 -13.01
N ASP A 146 -6.18 4.11 -13.35
CA ASP A 146 -6.06 3.45 -14.66
C ASP A 146 -7.09 2.31 -14.85
N GLY A 147 -7.85 1.96 -13.80
CA GLY A 147 -8.81 0.86 -13.79
C GLY A 147 -8.20 -0.49 -13.41
N SER A 148 -6.87 -0.58 -13.24
CA SER A 148 -6.21 -1.78 -12.74
C SER A 148 -6.66 -2.04 -11.31
N GLY A 149 -6.82 -3.32 -10.95
CA GLY A 149 -7.18 -3.67 -9.58
C GLY A 149 -6.19 -4.65 -8.97
N TYR A 150 -5.93 -4.45 -7.68
CA TYR A 150 -4.98 -5.25 -6.92
C TYR A 150 -5.58 -6.59 -6.51
N ILE A 151 -4.75 -7.43 -5.92
CA ILE A 151 -5.19 -8.69 -5.31
C ILE A 151 -6.18 -8.41 -4.17
N PRO A 152 -7.28 -9.18 -4.04
CA PRO A 152 -8.17 -9.07 -2.89
C PRO A 152 -7.47 -9.47 -1.58
N LEU A 153 -7.68 -8.66 -0.55
CA LEU A 153 -7.14 -8.85 0.79
C LEU A 153 -8.25 -9.21 1.77
N TYR A 154 -8.11 -10.35 2.44
CA TYR A 154 -9.08 -10.94 3.36
C TYR A 154 -8.66 -10.68 4.81
N PHE A 155 -9.56 -10.04 5.57
CA PHE A 155 -9.35 -9.68 6.97
C PHE A 155 -9.82 -10.81 7.88
N ARG A 156 -9.00 -11.86 8.00
CA ARG A 156 -9.35 -13.08 8.76
C ARG A 156 -9.38 -12.87 10.27
N GLN A 157 -8.59 -11.93 10.76
CA GLN A 157 -8.44 -11.59 12.18
C GLN A 157 -9.19 -10.28 12.54
N GLY A 158 -10.06 -9.79 11.65
CA GLY A 158 -10.73 -8.50 11.80
C GLY A 158 -9.83 -7.31 11.48
N GLY A 159 -10.11 -6.14 12.06
CA GLY A 159 -9.29 -4.93 11.89
C GLY A 159 -9.62 -4.07 10.66
N ILE A 160 -10.62 -4.47 9.85
CA ILE A 160 -11.05 -3.69 8.67
C ILE A 160 -11.55 -2.29 9.03
N SER A 161 -12.35 -2.16 10.09
CA SER A 161 -12.85 -0.85 10.56
C SER A 161 -11.71 0.06 11.00
N SER A 162 -10.74 -0.47 11.75
CA SER A 162 -9.54 0.28 12.16
C SER A 162 -8.71 0.71 10.96
N PHE A 163 -8.51 -0.17 9.98
CA PHE A 163 -7.81 0.19 8.75
C PHE A 163 -8.51 1.33 8.00
N ILE A 164 -9.84 1.26 7.84
CA ILE A 164 -10.62 2.31 7.17
C ILE A 164 -10.55 3.63 7.95
N GLU A 165 -10.62 3.60 9.29
CA GLU A 165 -10.50 4.80 10.12
C GLU A 165 -9.14 5.49 9.93
N TYR A 166 -8.04 4.73 9.89
CA TYR A 166 -6.72 5.29 9.62
C TYR A 166 -6.59 5.79 8.18
N LEU A 167 -7.18 5.08 7.22
CA LEU A 167 -7.19 5.49 5.82
C LEU A 167 -7.93 6.83 5.62
N GLN A 168 -9.02 7.06 6.36
CA GLN A 168 -9.78 8.31 6.33
C GLN A 168 -8.99 9.54 6.78
N ARG A 169 -7.87 9.38 7.49
CA ARG A 169 -6.98 10.49 7.87
C ARG A 169 -6.19 11.05 6.70
N TYR A 170 -6.04 10.26 5.64
CA TYR A 170 -5.22 10.60 4.46
C TYR A 170 -6.05 10.88 3.21
N ALA A 171 -7.28 10.36 3.14
CA ALA A 171 -8.18 10.59 2.03
C ALA A 171 -9.65 10.56 2.46
N SER A 172 -10.47 11.37 1.80
CA SER A 172 -11.91 11.37 2.02
C SER A 172 -12.52 10.17 1.29
N LEU A 173 -13.31 9.38 2.01
CA LEU A 173 -13.90 8.15 1.51
C LEU A 173 -15.41 8.30 1.38
N LYS A 174 -15.96 7.97 0.22
CA LYS A 174 -17.40 8.07 -0.06
C LYS A 174 -17.94 6.77 -0.63
N ARG A 175 -19.05 6.27 -0.08
CA ARG A 175 -19.74 5.11 -0.67
C ARG A 175 -20.33 5.48 -2.04
N SER A 176 -20.16 4.59 -3.02
CA SER A 176 -20.74 4.75 -4.34
C SER A 176 -22.27 4.66 -4.26
N ALA A 177 -22.96 5.58 -4.93
CA ALA A 177 -24.41 5.54 -5.06
C ALA A 177 -24.90 4.42 -6.00
N ARG A 178 -24.01 3.91 -6.88
CA ARG A 178 -24.33 2.87 -7.86
C ARG A 178 -24.07 1.46 -7.33
N GLU A 179 -23.04 1.31 -6.50
CA GLU A 179 -22.57 0.01 -6.02
C GLU A 179 -22.32 0.07 -4.50
N ALA A 180 -23.12 -0.68 -3.72
CA ALA A 180 -23.07 -0.63 -2.26
C ALA A 180 -21.72 -1.05 -1.66
N ASN A 181 -20.98 -1.91 -2.36
CA ASN A 181 -19.69 -2.43 -1.91
C ASN A 181 -18.50 -1.59 -2.39
N LEU A 182 -18.73 -0.52 -3.18
CA LEU A 182 -17.66 0.28 -3.74
C LEU A 182 -17.50 1.59 -2.95
N VAL A 183 -16.28 1.86 -2.52
CA VAL A 183 -15.90 3.09 -1.82
C VAL A 183 -14.94 3.87 -2.70
N LEU A 184 -15.23 5.15 -2.92
CA LEU A 184 -14.48 6.05 -3.77
C LEU A 184 -13.51 6.88 -2.93
N PHE A 185 -12.30 7.09 -3.43
CA PHE A 185 -11.38 8.10 -2.90
C PHE A 185 -11.74 9.45 -3.51
N THR A 186 -12.07 10.43 -2.69
CA THR A 186 -12.42 11.80 -3.11
C THR A 186 -11.38 12.80 -2.58
N ASP A 187 -11.08 13.83 -3.38
CA ASP A 187 -10.35 15.03 -2.93
C ASP A 187 -11.40 16.10 -2.60
N GLU A 188 -11.43 16.57 -1.36
CA GLU A 188 -12.41 17.55 -0.88
C GLU A 188 -12.41 18.83 -1.73
N ARG A 189 -11.26 19.23 -2.27
CA ARG A 189 -11.15 20.43 -3.12
C ARG A 189 -11.80 20.21 -4.47
N ILE A 190 -11.67 19.01 -5.03
CA ILE A 190 -12.31 18.63 -6.29
C ILE A 190 -13.81 18.50 -6.07
N GLU A 191 -14.24 17.91 -4.95
CA GLU A 191 -15.67 17.79 -4.62
C GLU A 191 -16.33 19.16 -4.42
N ALA A 192 -15.68 20.08 -3.70
CA ALA A 192 -16.18 21.45 -3.53
C ALA A 192 -16.30 22.19 -4.89
N LEU A 193 -15.36 21.93 -5.80
CA LEU A 193 -15.41 22.47 -7.15
C LEU A 193 -16.58 21.89 -7.95
N GLU A 194 -16.73 20.56 -7.97
CA GLU A 194 -17.84 19.87 -8.65
C GLU A 194 -19.20 20.32 -8.13
N GLN A 195 -19.35 20.50 -6.81
CA GLN A 195 -20.56 21.04 -6.20
C GLN A 195 -20.83 22.47 -6.68
N SER A 196 -19.81 23.33 -6.72
CA SER A 196 -19.94 24.70 -7.20
C SER A 196 -20.35 24.77 -8.67
N VAL A 197 -19.76 23.92 -9.52
CA VAL A 197 -20.14 23.80 -10.95
C VAL A 197 -21.57 23.30 -11.11
N SER A 198 -21.98 22.31 -10.32
CA SER A 198 -23.35 21.79 -10.34
C SER A 198 -24.37 22.87 -9.97
N ILE A 199 -24.11 23.67 -8.92
CA ILE A 199 -24.97 24.80 -8.52
C ILE A 199 -25.02 25.87 -9.62
N LEU A 200 -23.89 26.19 -10.25
CA LEU A 200 -23.87 27.15 -11.36
C LEU A 200 -24.71 26.65 -12.55
N ASN A 201 -24.64 25.37 -12.88
CA ASN A 201 -25.44 24.78 -13.96
C ASN A 201 -26.95 24.79 -13.67
N LEU A 202 -27.35 24.60 -12.41
CA LEU A 202 -28.75 24.76 -12.00
C LEU A 202 -29.23 26.20 -12.17
N ASN A 203 -28.36 27.18 -11.91
CA ASN A 203 -28.69 28.58 -12.12
C ASN A 203 -28.85 28.90 -13.61
N SER A 204 -28.04 28.34 -14.51
CA SER A 204 -28.24 28.57 -15.95
C SER A 204 -29.61 28.07 -16.43
N ASP A 205 -30.12 26.96 -15.93
CA ASP A 205 -31.47 26.48 -16.27
C ASP A 205 -32.59 27.38 -15.72
N PHE A 206 -32.36 28.00 -14.55
CA PHE A 206 -33.25 29.01 -14.00
C PHE A 206 -33.21 30.30 -14.83
N PHE A 207 -32.02 30.85 -15.09
CA PHE A 207 -31.85 32.04 -15.91
C PHE A 207 -32.41 31.85 -17.32
N SER A 208 -32.19 30.69 -17.93
CA SER A 208 -32.74 30.37 -19.25
C SER A 208 -34.27 30.39 -19.26
N ARG A 209 -34.93 29.86 -18.21
CA ARG A 209 -36.39 29.91 -18.07
C ARG A 209 -36.92 31.32 -17.79
N VAL A 210 -36.24 32.10 -16.96
CA VAL A 210 -36.61 33.49 -16.67
C VAL A 210 -36.45 34.37 -17.92
N VAL A 211 -35.40 34.16 -18.72
CA VAL A 211 -35.20 34.85 -20.00
C VAL A 211 -36.21 34.40 -21.07
N ALA A 212 -36.56 33.11 -21.10
CA ALA A 212 -37.56 32.59 -22.03
C ALA A 212 -39.00 32.98 -21.68
N GLN A 213 -39.30 33.20 -20.39
CA GLN A 213 -40.65 33.53 -19.90
C GLN A 213 -40.61 34.62 -18.82
N PRO A 214 -40.26 35.88 -19.18
CA PRO A 214 -40.07 36.96 -18.22
C PRO A 214 -41.33 37.35 -17.41
N TYR A 215 -42.52 36.94 -17.86
CA TYR A 215 -43.81 37.26 -17.21
C TYR A 215 -44.47 36.07 -16.48
N ALA A 216 -43.93 34.85 -16.57
CA ALA A 216 -44.57 33.68 -15.97
C ALA A 216 -44.31 33.54 -14.45
N THR A 217 -43.25 34.15 -13.93
CA THR A 217 -42.80 33.94 -12.54
C THR A 217 -43.47 34.88 -11.53
N ALA A 218 -44.23 35.89 -11.98
CA ALA A 218 -44.79 36.93 -11.10
C ALA A 218 -46.19 36.63 -10.51
N MET A 219 -46.80 35.48 -10.84
CA MET A 219 -48.23 35.22 -10.57
C MET A 219 -48.53 33.90 -9.85
N THR A 220 -47.62 33.42 -9.00
CA THR A 220 -47.95 32.35 -8.03
C THR A 220 -47.45 32.77 -6.64
N GLY A 221 -48.29 33.52 -5.91
CA GLY A 221 -48.14 33.81 -4.49
C GLY A 221 -49.35 33.29 -3.75
#